data_AF-A0AAP3EM23-F1
#
_entry.id   AF-A0AAP3EM23-F1
#
_cell.length_a   1.000
_cell.length_b   1.000
_cell.length_c   1.000
_cell.angle_alpha   90.00
_cell.angle_beta   90.00
_cell.angle_gamma   90.00
#
_symmetry.space_group_name_H-M   'P 1'
#
loop_
_entity.id
_entity.type
_entity.pdbx_description
1 polymer ?
#
loop_
_entity_poly.entity_id
_entity_poly.type
_entity_poly.pdbx_seq_one_letter_code
_entity_poly.pdbx_strand_id
1 'polypeptide(L)' 'PYGVAQATGFFFEQQTISSLINAVNSFEENSHNINPSDCRNNALKFSAERFREEFNFYVTTKWLDFNTSKSIEY' A
#
# COMPACT_ATOMS: atom_id res chain seq x y z
N PRO A 1 4.77 -0.78 -9.80
CA PRO A 1 6.17 -0.87 -10.28
C PRO A 1 6.27 -0.27 -11.68
N TYR A 2 7.47 0.08 -12.15
CA TYR A 2 7.68 0.57 -13.51
C TYR A 2 7.07 -0.39 -14.55
N GLY A 3 6.43 0.16 -15.59
CA GLY A 3 5.67 -0.63 -16.57
C GLY A 3 4.18 -0.84 -16.26
N VAL A 4 3.66 -0.30 -15.15
CA VAL A 4 2.21 -0.27 -14.85
C VAL A 4 1.71 1.17 -14.67
N ALA A 5 0.40 1.38 -14.75
CA ALA A 5 -0.21 2.69 -14.47
C ALA A 5 0.16 3.20 -13.07
N GLN A 6 0.48 4.49 -12.95
CA GLN A 6 0.87 5.14 -11.69
C GLN A 6 2.06 4.46 -11.01
N ALA A 7 3.10 4.14 -11.79
CA ALA A 7 4.31 3.52 -11.28
C ALA A 7 5.00 4.41 -10.22
N THR A 8 5.34 3.82 -9.07
CA THR A 8 5.97 4.52 -7.94
C THR A 8 7.37 4.01 -7.60
N GLY A 9 7.99 3.22 -8.47
CA GLY A 9 9.30 2.60 -8.22
C GLY A 9 9.57 1.38 -9.09
N PHE A 10 10.73 0.77 -8.90
CA PHE A 10 11.22 -0.39 -9.66
C PHE A 10 11.33 -1.61 -8.77
N PHE A 11 11.08 -2.79 -9.34
CA PHE A 11 11.48 -4.05 -8.72
C PHE A 11 12.81 -4.50 -9.30
N PHE A 12 13.54 -5.28 -8.51
CA PHE A 12 14.74 -5.96 -8.94
C PHE A 12 14.57 -7.45 -8.65
N GLU A 13 15.01 -8.29 -9.57
CA GLU A 13 14.61 -9.70 -9.63
C GLU A 13 15.23 -10.56 -8.52
N GLN A 14 16.49 -10.31 -8.16
CA GLN A 14 17.23 -11.13 -7.21
C GLN A 14 17.90 -10.28 -6.13
N GLN A 15 18.03 -10.79 -4.91
CA GLN A 15 18.75 -10.11 -3.82
C GLN A 15 20.28 -10.22 -3.99
N THR A 16 20.78 -9.77 -5.13
CA THR A 16 22.20 -9.73 -5.48
C THR A 16 22.65 -8.31 -5.77
N ILE A 17 23.94 -8.06 -5.60
CA ILE A 17 24.54 -6.75 -5.86
C ILE A 17 24.31 -6.32 -7.32
N SER A 18 24.50 -7.23 -8.27
CA SER A 18 24.31 -6.95 -9.70
C SER A 18 22.87 -6.59 -10.04
N SER A 19 21.89 -7.32 -9.48
CA SER A 19 20.47 -7.02 -9.69
C SER A 19 20.09 -5.64 -9.13
N LEU A 20 20.65 -5.26 -7.97
CA LEU A 20 20.42 -3.95 -7.39
C LEU A 20 21.01 -2.83 -8.26
N ILE A 21 22.26 -2.98 -8.71
CA ILE A 21 22.93 -2.00 -9.60
C ILE A 21 22.10 -1.81 -10.88
N ASN A 22 21.67 -2.89 -11.52
CA ASN A 22 20.87 -2.81 -12.75
C ASN A 22 19.54 -2.07 -12.54
N ALA A 23 18.87 -2.30 -11.41
CA ALA A 23 17.62 -1.64 -11.09
C ALA A 23 17.80 -0.14 -10.79
N VAL A 24 18.89 0.24 -10.11
CA VAL A 24 19.22 1.66 -9.89
C VAL A 24 19.52 2.35 -11.22
N ASN A 25 20.36 1.77 -12.09
CA ASN A 25 20.65 2.34 -13.41
C ASN A 25 19.37 2.51 -14.24
N SER A 26 18.49 1.49 -14.24
CA SER A 26 17.21 1.55 -14.94
C SER A 26 16.30 2.65 -14.36
N PHE A 27 16.30 2.84 -13.04
CA PHE A 27 15.55 3.93 -12.40
C PHE A 27 16.08 5.30 -12.81
N GLU A 28 17.40 5.53 -12.77
CA GLU A 28 17.99 6.83 -13.13
C GLU A 28 17.63 7.23 -14.57
N GLU A 29 17.74 6.30 -15.51
CA GLU A 29 17.39 6.50 -16.94
C GLU A 29 15.91 6.83 -17.16
N ASN A 30 15.03 6.28 -16.33
CA ASN A 30 13.58 6.32 -16.50
C ASN A 30 12.86 7.13 -15.41
N SER A 31 13.60 7.82 -14.54
CA SER A 31 13.09 8.52 -13.36
C SER A 31 12.04 9.57 -13.70
N HIS A 32 12.18 10.21 -14.86
CA HIS A 32 11.23 11.18 -15.43
C HIS A 32 9.82 10.62 -15.69
N ASN A 33 9.68 9.29 -15.81
CA ASN A 33 8.40 8.62 -16.00
C ASN A 33 7.70 8.26 -14.68
N ILE A 34 8.34 8.51 -13.53
CA ILE A 34 7.74 8.34 -12.20
C ILE A 34 7.28 9.69 -11.70
N ASN A 35 5.97 9.85 -11.56
CA ASN A 35 5.38 11.08 -11.04
C ASN A 35 5.44 11.10 -9.50
N PRO A 36 6.04 12.13 -8.87
CA PRO A 36 6.07 12.24 -7.41
C PRO A 36 4.68 12.23 -6.74
N SER A 37 3.65 12.72 -7.44
CA SER A 37 2.28 12.70 -6.91
C SER A 37 1.71 11.28 -6.80
N ASP A 38 2.03 10.39 -7.74
CA ASP A 38 1.64 8.98 -7.66
C ASP A 38 2.33 8.26 -6.49
N CYS A 39 3.62 8.56 -6.26
CA CYS A 39 4.35 8.06 -5.08
C CYS A 39 3.67 8.49 -3.78
N ARG A 40 3.29 9.77 -3.66
CA ARG A 40 2.55 10.29 -2.50
C ARG A 40 1.20 9.61 -2.35
N ASN A 41 0.43 9.48 -3.42
CA ASN A 41 -0.88 8.84 -3.38
C ASN A 41 -0.79 7.37 -2.95
N ASN A 42 0.24 6.65 -3.40
CA ASN A 42 0.48 5.30 -2.95
C ASN A 42 0.88 5.24 -1.47
N ALA A 43 1.72 6.15 -1.00
CA ALA A 43 2.11 6.24 0.42
C ALA A 43 0.92 6.56 1.33
N LEU A 44 -0.03 7.39 0.89
CA LEU A 44 -1.24 7.74 1.66
C LEU A 44 -2.14 6.53 1.93
N LYS A 45 -2.07 5.46 1.12
CA LYS A 45 -2.74 4.19 1.40
C LYS A 45 -2.24 3.55 2.70
N PHE A 46 -1.04 3.88 3.15
CA PHE A 46 -0.45 3.39 4.41
C PHE A 46 -0.44 4.46 5.50
N SER A 47 -1.24 5.52 5.33
CA SER A 47 -1.34 6.59 6.32
C SER A 47 -1.97 6.10 7.63
N ALA A 48 -1.54 6.70 8.74
CA ALA A 48 -2.10 6.41 10.05
C ALA A 48 -3.58 6.80 10.15
N GLU A 49 -4.02 7.81 9.39
CA GLU A 49 -5.42 8.22 9.28
C GLU A 49 -6.27 7.10 8.69
N ARG A 50 -5.93 6.64 7.48
CA ARG A 50 -6.63 5.52 6.84
C ARG A 50 -6.62 4.27 7.72
N PHE A 51 -5.48 3.95 8.34
CA PHE A 51 -5.39 2.81 9.24
C PHE A 51 -6.36 2.92 10.42
N ARG A 52 -6.42 4.07 11.11
CA ARG A 52 -7.33 4.28 12.24
C ARG A 52 -8.79 4.15 11.80
N GLU A 53 -9.16 4.74 10.68
CA GLU A 53 -10.52 4.67 10.14
C GLU A 53 -10.93 3.22 9.84
N GLU A 54 -10.14 2.51 9.04
CA GLU A 54 -10.44 1.13 8.64
C GLU A 54 -10.44 0.18 9.85
N PHE A 55 -9.51 0.36 10.79
CA PHE A 55 -9.44 -0.47 11.98
C PHE A 55 -10.60 -0.21 12.94
N ASN A 56 -10.96 1.06 13.18
CA ASN A 56 -12.11 1.41 14.02
C ASN A 56 -13.42 0.86 13.44
N PHE A 57 -13.60 0.99 12.12
CA PHE A 57 -14.75 0.41 11.42
C PHE A 57 -14.80 -1.10 11.65
N TYR A 58 -13.69 -1.81 11.39
CA TYR A 58 -13.61 -3.25 11.58
C TYR A 58 -13.97 -3.68 13.00
N VAL A 59 -13.37 -3.06 14.02
CA VAL A 59 -13.62 -3.38 15.44
C VAL A 59 -15.08 -3.12 15.80
N THR A 60 -15.64 -1.98 15.38
CA THR A 60 -17.03 -1.62 15.66
C THR A 60 -18.00 -2.61 15.03
N THR A 61 -17.78 -3.00 13.77
CA THR A 61 -18.58 -4.04 13.11
C THR A 61 -18.52 -5.36 13.87
N LYS A 62 -17.33 -5.83 14.25
CA LYS A 62 -17.19 -7.08 15.01
C LYS A 62 -17.82 -7.03 16.40
N TRP A 63 -17.79 -5.87 17.04
CA TRP A 63 -18.46 -5.66 18.31
C TRP A 63 -19.98 -5.73 18.19
N LEU A 64 -20.55 -5.13 17.14
CA LEU A 64 -21.99 -5.20 16.86
C LEU A 64 -22.46 -6.61 16.51
N ASP A 65 -21.69 -7.33 15.68
CA ASP A 65 -21.93 -8.73 15.35
C ASP A 65 -21.98 -9.58 16.63
N PHE A 66 -21.00 -9.38 17.52
CA PHE A 66 -20.93 -10.07 18.80
C PHE A 66 -22.16 -9.79 19.67
N ASN A 67 -22.55 -8.52 19.85
CA ASN A 67 -23.69 -8.16 20.68
C ASN A 67 -25.01 -8.71 20.12
N THR A 68 -25.20 -8.63 18.81
CA THR A 68 -26.39 -9.19 18.13
C THR A 68 -26.49 -10.69 18.38
N SER A 69 -25.38 -11.42 18.30
CA SER A 69 -25.35 -12.86 18.58
C SER A 69 -25.65 -13.24 20.03
N LYS A 70 -25.63 -12.27 20.96
CA LYS A 70 -25.87 -12.46 22.39
C LYS A 70 -27.24 -11.98 22.85
N SER A 71 -27.97 -11.22 22.05
CA SER A 71 -29.36 -10.85 22.36
C SER A 71 -30.28 -12.04 22.12
N ILE A 72 -30.91 -12.53 23.19
CA ILE A 72 -32.04 -13.45 23.12
C ILE A 72 -33.30 -12.58 23.04
N GLU A 73 -33.99 -12.58 21.90
CA GLU A 73 -35.34 -11.99 21.79
C GLU A 73 -36.33 -12.90 22.54
N TYR A 74 -37.08 -12.30 23.47
CA TYR A 74 -38.15 -12.94 24.24
C TYR A 74 -39.52 -12.68 23.59
#